data_AF-A0AAD8W3E1-F1
#
_entry.id   AF-A0AAD8W3E1-F1
#
_cell.length_a   1.000
_cell.length_b   1.000
_cell.length_c   1.000
_cell.angle_alpha   90.00
_cell.angle_beta   90.00
_cell.angle_gamma   90.00
#
_symmetry.space_group_name_H-M   'P 1'
#
loop_
_entity.id
_entity.type
_entity.pdbx_description
1 polymer ?
#
loop_
_entity_poly.entity_id
_entity_poly.type
_entity_poly.pdbx_seq_one_letter_code
_entity_poly.pdbx_strand_id
1 'polypeptide(L)'
;MEQMASPAQAKDAEVLRFIEEMTSDVDSVQERVVAEILAQNAGTEYLSKPVAHAVDGPRHRLGVADESVREAVAGILRPDPELARSVREECGKAEWAGILGRVWPNTRYLDVVITGTMAQYVPTLRHYSGGLPMVSLSYASSECYFGVNLRPLCDPSEVSYTIMPNLAYFEFLPVDDDQEEGDEPMLVDLARVEAGREYEIVITTFAGLNRYRVGDVLRVSGFHNSAPQFQFVRRAGVVLSVDVDKTDEVELQRAVERASALLRPHGASVAEYTSRTCTYRIPGHYVVYWELLLLAGAVEVDKEVLDGCCLEMEEALNTVYRQSRVVDGSIGPLEIRVVRPGTFEGLMDYTISRGASINQYKTPRCVTFPPAIRLLDSCVVSNHFSAALPRWTSYH
;
A
#
# COMPACT_ATOMS: atom_id res chain seq x y z
N MET A 1 -41.14 28.82 -12.38
CA MET A 1 -40.41 29.06 -11.12
C MET A 1 -39.20 28.14 -11.14
N GLU A 2 -38.06 28.65 -11.61
CA GLU A 2 -36.78 27.97 -11.42
C GLU A 2 -36.51 27.85 -9.91
N GLN A 3 -36.36 26.62 -9.42
CA GLN A 3 -35.86 26.42 -8.06
C GLN A 3 -34.40 26.89 -8.04
N MET A 4 -34.14 27.97 -7.32
CA MET A 4 -32.77 28.42 -7.04
C MET A 4 -32.04 27.28 -6.32
N ALA A 5 -30.91 26.85 -6.88
CA ALA A 5 -30.04 25.84 -6.29
C ALA A 5 -29.58 26.28 -4.89
N SER A 6 -29.49 25.33 -3.96
CA SER A 6 -29.01 25.61 -2.61
C SER A 6 -27.54 26.07 -2.61
N PRO A 7 -27.07 26.78 -1.57
CA PRO A 7 -25.67 27.23 -1.51
C PRO A 7 -24.63 26.10 -1.64
N ALA A 8 -24.95 24.90 -1.14
CA ALA A 8 -24.12 23.72 -1.32
C ALA A 8 -24.09 23.27 -2.79
N GLN A 9 -25.24 23.22 -3.46
CA GLN A 9 -25.34 22.88 -4.88
C GLN A 9 -24.62 23.90 -5.78
N ALA A 10 -24.63 25.18 -5.41
CA ALA A 10 -23.90 26.22 -6.14
C ALA A 10 -22.37 26.06 -6.03
N LYS A 11 -21.88 25.72 -4.84
CA LYS A 11 -20.45 25.43 -4.59
C LYS A 11 -20.01 24.17 -5.34
N ASP A 12 -20.81 23.12 -5.30
CA ASP A 12 -20.52 21.87 -6.03
C ASP A 12 -20.48 22.10 -7.55
N ALA A 13 -21.41 22.91 -8.08
CA ALA A 13 -21.44 23.29 -9.49
C ALA A 13 -20.24 24.17 -9.91
N GLU A 14 -19.66 24.95 -8.99
CA GLU A 14 -18.43 25.70 -9.23
C GLU A 14 -17.21 24.77 -9.28
N VAL A 15 -17.10 23.83 -8.34
CA VAL A 15 -16.02 22.82 -8.32
C VAL A 15 -16.06 21.95 -9.57
N LEU A 16 -17.24 21.50 -10.00
CA LEU A 16 -17.38 20.72 -11.23
C LEU A 16 -16.99 21.54 -12.47
N ARG A 17 -17.40 22.81 -12.55
CA ARG A 17 -16.98 23.69 -13.65
C ARG A 17 -15.47 23.90 -13.69
N PHE A 18 -14.84 24.03 -12.53
CA PHE A 18 -13.38 24.12 -12.44
C PHE A 18 -12.69 22.84 -12.97
N ILE A 19 -13.21 21.65 -12.63
CA ILE A 19 -12.70 20.38 -13.16
C ILE A 19 -12.86 20.33 -14.69
N GLU A 20 -14.01 20.72 -15.23
CA GLU A 20 -14.23 20.77 -16.68
C GLU A 20 -13.25 21.74 -17.37
N GLU A 21 -13.06 22.93 -16.80
CA GLU A 21 -12.14 23.93 -17.34
C GLU A 21 -10.69 23.42 -17.34
N MET A 22 -10.22 22.89 -16.21
CA MET A 22 -8.84 22.39 -16.10
C MET A 22 -8.58 21.17 -16.98
N THR A 23 -9.59 20.33 -17.22
CA THR A 23 -9.43 19.11 -18.04
C THR A 23 -9.68 19.33 -19.53
N SER A 24 -10.10 20.52 -19.96
CA SER A 24 -10.42 20.82 -21.37
C SER A 24 -9.17 20.98 -22.24
N ASP A 25 -8.15 21.69 -21.76
CA ASP A 25 -6.89 21.94 -22.48
C ASP A 25 -5.69 21.70 -21.55
N VAL A 26 -5.35 20.42 -21.39
CA VAL A 26 -4.29 19.97 -20.47
C VAL A 26 -2.91 20.51 -20.85
N ASP A 27 -2.59 20.57 -22.15
CA ASP A 27 -1.30 21.07 -22.63
C ASP A 27 -1.09 22.52 -22.20
N SER A 28 -2.07 23.40 -22.47
CA SER A 28 -1.99 24.80 -22.07
C SER A 28 -1.88 24.98 -20.55
N VAL A 29 -2.61 24.18 -19.77
CA VAL A 29 -2.54 24.23 -18.30
C VAL A 29 -1.16 23.78 -17.80
N GLN A 30 -0.61 22.69 -18.34
CA GLN A 30 0.71 22.16 -17.96
C GLN A 30 1.84 23.14 -18.33
N GLU A 31 1.78 23.80 -19.49
CA GLU A 31 2.74 24.83 -19.89
C GLU A 31 2.76 26.02 -18.91
N ARG A 32 1.58 26.48 -18.47
CA ARG A 32 1.47 27.55 -17.47
C ARG A 32 2.04 27.12 -16.13
N VAL A 33 1.72 25.91 -15.67
CA VAL A 33 2.17 25.36 -14.39
C VAL A 33 3.68 25.23 -14.37
N VAL A 34 4.30 24.66 -15.42
CA VAL A 34 5.77 24.53 -15.45
C VAL A 34 6.45 25.89 -15.48
N ALA A 35 5.90 26.88 -16.20
CA ALA A 35 6.44 28.24 -16.18
C ALA A 35 6.38 28.87 -14.78
N GLU A 36 5.29 28.64 -14.04
CA GLU A 36 5.14 29.11 -12.66
C GLU A 36 6.10 28.41 -11.69
N ILE A 37 6.22 27.08 -11.78
CA ILE A 37 7.17 26.30 -10.99
C ILE A 37 8.60 26.79 -11.23
N LEU A 38 8.98 27.01 -12.48
CA LEU A 38 10.33 27.48 -12.85
C LEU A 38 10.57 28.90 -12.36
N ALA A 39 9.58 29.79 -12.45
CA ALA A 39 9.69 31.16 -11.92
C ALA A 39 9.83 31.18 -10.39
N GLN A 40 9.06 30.35 -9.69
CA GLN A 40 9.09 30.24 -8.23
C GLN A 40 10.40 29.66 -7.71
N ASN A 41 10.98 28.69 -8.41
CA ASN A 41 12.19 27.98 -8.00
C ASN A 41 13.49 28.53 -8.63
N ALA A 42 13.43 29.64 -9.37
CA ALA A 42 14.60 30.24 -10.03
C ALA A 42 15.72 30.69 -9.05
N GLY A 43 15.40 30.87 -7.76
CA GLY A 43 16.32 31.35 -6.73
C GLY A 43 16.54 30.41 -5.55
N THR A 44 16.05 29.16 -5.61
CA THR A 44 16.06 28.25 -4.45
C THR A 44 17.40 27.53 -4.24
N GLU A 45 17.83 27.52 -2.98
CA GLU A 45 19.17 27.19 -2.47
C GLU A 45 19.50 25.67 -2.39
N TYR A 46 18.64 24.78 -2.89
CA TYR A 46 18.83 23.32 -2.82
C TYR A 46 19.94 22.76 -3.74
N LEU A 47 20.68 23.63 -4.43
CA LEU A 47 22.00 23.32 -5.02
C LEU A 47 23.16 23.48 -4.01
N SER A 48 22.90 23.90 -2.76
CA SER A 48 23.94 24.12 -1.75
C SER A 48 23.47 23.82 -0.31
N LYS A 49 23.35 22.52 -0.01
CA LYS A 49 23.50 21.87 1.33
C LYS A 49 22.44 22.09 2.44
N PRO A 50 22.39 21.18 3.44
CA PRO A 50 21.15 20.78 4.14
C PRO A 50 20.96 21.34 5.57
N VAL A 51 19.72 21.21 6.08
CA VAL A 51 19.21 21.72 7.38
C VAL A 51 18.87 20.56 8.34
N ALA A 52 18.95 20.80 9.67
CA ALA A 52 18.75 19.84 10.76
C ALA A 52 17.62 20.23 11.76
N HIS A 53 17.20 19.22 12.55
CA HIS A 53 15.95 18.98 13.30
C HIS A 53 15.83 19.48 14.76
N ALA A 54 14.62 19.40 15.36
CA ALA A 54 14.35 18.79 16.70
C ALA A 54 12.83 18.79 17.11
N VAL A 55 12.42 17.80 17.93
CA VAL A 55 11.05 17.41 18.39
C VAL A 55 11.06 17.08 19.90
N ASP A 56 9.92 17.10 20.61
CA ASP A 56 9.75 16.29 21.85
C ASP A 56 8.27 15.93 22.19
N GLY A 57 8.05 14.82 22.91
CA GLY A 57 6.75 14.34 23.44
C GLY A 57 6.89 13.09 24.33
N PRO A 58 5.91 12.75 25.21
CA PRO A 58 5.81 11.38 25.73
C PRO A 58 4.40 10.77 25.89
N ARG A 59 4.41 9.46 26.23
CA ARG A 59 3.43 8.38 26.00
C ARG A 59 2.31 8.17 27.04
N HIS A 60 1.24 7.49 26.58
CA HIS A 60 -0.02 7.16 27.26
C HIS A 60 0.00 5.98 28.25
N ARG A 61 -0.97 5.99 29.19
CA ARG A 61 -1.51 4.86 29.98
C ARG A 61 -2.97 4.59 29.56
N LEU A 62 -3.46 3.36 29.73
CA LEU A 62 -4.78 2.80 29.37
C LEU A 62 -6.02 3.35 30.14
N GLY A 63 -6.11 4.66 30.31
CA GLY A 63 -7.36 5.41 30.15
C GLY A 63 -7.16 6.29 28.91
N VAL A 64 -8.09 7.15 28.53
CA VAL A 64 -7.65 8.28 27.69
C VAL A 64 -6.78 9.16 28.60
N ALA A 65 -5.47 8.89 28.68
CA ALA A 65 -4.55 9.59 29.57
C ALA A 65 -4.33 11.04 29.13
N ASP A 66 -4.55 11.29 27.85
CA ASP A 66 -4.41 12.59 27.25
C ASP A 66 -5.59 13.49 27.63
N GLU A 67 -5.28 14.58 28.33
CA GLU A 67 -6.25 15.56 28.80
C GLU A 67 -6.99 16.22 27.63
N SER A 68 -6.30 16.52 26.53
CA SER A 68 -6.91 17.17 25.36
C SER A 68 -7.97 16.27 24.72
N VAL A 69 -7.70 14.96 24.62
CA VAL A 69 -8.66 13.99 24.09
C VAL A 69 -9.83 13.81 25.06
N ARG A 70 -9.58 13.81 26.37
CA ARG A 70 -10.66 13.74 27.37
C ARG A 70 -11.59 14.95 27.30
N GLU A 71 -11.04 16.16 27.20
CA GLU A 71 -11.82 17.39 27.09
C GLU A 71 -12.66 17.40 25.81
N ALA A 72 -12.07 17.03 24.67
CA ALA A 72 -12.78 16.92 23.39
C ALA A 72 -13.94 15.92 23.46
N VAL A 73 -13.72 14.74 24.03
CA VAL A 73 -14.77 13.71 24.18
C VAL A 73 -15.83 14.15 25.18
N ALA A 74 -15.47 14.80 26.28
CA ALA A 74 -16.40 15.26 27.31
C ALA A 74 -17.42 16.30 26.79
N GLY A 75 -17.05 17.07 25.75
CA GLY A 75 -17.98 17.99 25.09
C GLY A 75 -19.13 17.31 24.34
N ILE A 76 -18.95 16.04 23.93
CA ILE A 76 -19.90 15.30 23.07
C ILE A 76 -20.56 14.14 23.83
N LEU A 77 -19.78 13.40 24.60
CA LEU A 77 -20.21 12.17 25.26
C LEU A 77 -21.23 12.47 26.37
N ARG A 78 -22.44 11.97 26.19
CA ARG A 78 -23.51 12.01 27.19
C ARG A 78 -23.87 10.59 27.59
N PRO A 79 -24.23 10.34 28.87
CA PRO A 79 -24.74 9.05 29.28
C PRO A 79 -26.01 8.69 28.47
N ASP A 80 -25.89 7.66 27.64
CA ASP A 80 -26.99 7.13 26.83
C ASP A 80 -27.07 5.60 26.99
N PRO A 81 -27.89 5.11 27.94
CA PRO A 81 -28.04 3.68 28.20
C PRO A 81 -28.68 2.91 27.04
N GLU A 82 -29.51 3.57 26.22
CA GLU A 82 -30.19 2.94 25.08
C GLU A 82 -29.21 2.71 23.93
N LEU A 83 -28.42 3.73 23.58
CA LEU A 83 -27.31 3.60 22.63
C LEU A 83 -26.32 2.51 23.09
N ALA A 84 -25.94 2.52 24.37
CA ALA A 84 -25.03 1.52 24.92
C ALA A 84 -25.63 0.10 24.86
N ARG A 85 -26.95 -0.06 25.05
CA ARG A 85 -27.63 -1.36 24.90
C ARG A 85 -27.62 -1.80 23.44
N SER A 86 -28.01 -0.93 22.52
CA SER A 86 -28.04 -1.20 21.07
C SER A 86 -26.66 -1.63 20.55
N VAL A 87 -25.60 -0.89 20.89
CA VAL A 87 -24.22 -1.24 20.49
C VAL A 87 -23.79 -2.60 21.08
N ARG A 88 -24.12 -2.88 22.35
CA ARG A 88 -23.82 -4.18 22.97
C ARG A 88 -24.57 -5.34 22.31
N GLU A 89 -25.82 -5.14 21.95
CA GLU A 89 -26.63 -6.16 21.27
C GLU A 89 -26.05 -6.49 19.89
N GLU A 90 -25.59 -5.48 19.14
CA GLU A 90 -24.99 -5.69 17.82
C GLU A 90 -23.59 -6.32 17.91
N CYS A 91 -22.73 -5.84 18.81
CA CYS A 91 -21.37 -6.34 18.99
C CYS A 91 -21.30 -7.68 19.75
N GLY A 92 -22.36 -8.05 20.47
CA GLY A 92 -22.46 -9.32 21.19
C GLY A 92 -22.79 -10.52 20.31
N LYS A 93 -23.14 -10.29 19.03
CA LYS A 93 -23.42 -11.35 18.05
C LYS A 93 -22.12 -12.05 17.63
N ALA A 94 -22.23 -13.36 17.36
CA ALA A 94 -21.10 -14.15 16.86
C ALA A 94 -20.71 -13.78 15.42
N GLU A 95 -21.67 -13.33 14.60
CA GLU A 95 -21.45 -12.96 13.20
C GLU A 95 -21.41 -11.43 13.02
N TRP A 96 -20.30 -10.97 12.42
CA TRP A 96 -20.03 -9.55 12.21
C TRP A 96 -20.29 -9.07 10.77
N ALA A 97 -20.80 -9.95 9.90
CA ALA A 97 -21.15 -9.61 8.52
C ALA A 97 -22.15 -8.45 8.48
N GLY A 98 -21.82 -7.30 7.89
CA GLY A 98 -22.69 -6.12 7.82
C GLY A 98 -22.75 -5.28 9.10
N ILE A 99 -21.84 -5.47 10.06
CA ILE A 99 -21.81 -4.72 11.31
C ILE A 99 -21.79 -3.20 11.11
N LEU A 100 -21.13 -2.70 10.05
CA LEU A 100 -21.05 -1.27 9.79
C LEU A 100 -22.44 -0.66 9.51
N GLY A 101 -23.26 -1.35 8.71
CA GLY A 101 -24.64 -0.94 8.43
C GLY A 101 -25.60 -1.14 9.61
N ARG A 102 -25.24 -1.97 10.60
CA ARG A 102 -26.06 -2.15 11.81
C ARG A 102 -25.77 -1.10 12.88
N VAL A 103 -24.51 -0.79 13.10
CA VAL A 103 -24.08 0.24 14.07
C VAL A 103 -24.29 1.64 13.51
N TRP A 104 -24.02 1.85 12.21
CA TRP A 104 -24.21 3.12 11.52
C TRP A 104 -25.20 2.96 10.34
N PRO A 105 -26.52 2.88 10.62
CA PRO A 105 -27.54 2.53 9.63
C PRO A 105 -27.74 3.56 8.51
N ASN A 106 -27.29 4.80 8.72
CA ASN A 106 -27.40 5.85 7.72
C ASN A 106 -26.15 5.97 6.83
N THR A 107 -25.16 5.10 6.99
CA THR A 107 -23.95 5.09 6.15
C THR A 107 -24.31 4.81 4.70
N ARG A 108 -23.85 5.65 3.78
CA ARG A 108 -24.15 5.54 2.35
C ARG A 108 -23.05 4.83 1.56
N TYR A 109 -21.80 4.99 1.97
CA TYR A 109 -20.62 4.40 1.35
C TYR A 109 -19.46 4.42 2.35
N LEU A 110 -18.38 3.71 2.02
CA LEU A 110 -17.12 3.73 2.74
C LEU A 110 -16.11 4.54 1.93
N ASP A 111 -15.54 5.60 2.51
CA ASP A 111 -14.47 6.38 1.89
C ASP A 111 -13.11 5.81 2.31
N VAL A 112 -12.54 4.98 1.44
CA VAL A 112 -11.32 4.22 1.70
C VAL A 112 -10.55 3.95 0.40
N VAL A 113 -9.21 3.99 0.47
CA VAL A 113 -8.37 3.55 -0.66
C VAL A 113 -8.48 2.03 -0.80
N ILE A 114 -8.86 1.57 -1.99
CA ILE A 114 -9.12 0.16 -2.32
C ILE A 114 -8.38 -0.30 -3.58
N THR A 115 -7.48 0.53 -4.10
CA THR A 115 -6.63 0.26 -5.26
C THR A 115 -5.24 -0.19 -4.83
N GLY A 116 -4.44 -0.69 -5.79
CA GLY A 116 -3.09 -1.19 -5.51
C GLY A 116 -3.08 -2.30 -4.45
N THR A 117 -2.17 -2.20 -3.48
CA THR A 117 -2.04 -3.21 -2.42
C THR A 117 -3.25 -3.27 -1.50
N MET A 118 -4.05 -2.19 -1.39
CA MET A 118 -5.25 -2.17 -0.54
C MET A 118 -6.42 -2.97 -1.12
N ALA A 119 -6.39 -3.32 -2.41
CA ALA A 119 -7.41 -4.17 -3.04
C ALA A 119 -7.59 -5.52 -2.33
N GLN A 120 -6.56 -6.02 -1.64
CA GLN A 120 -6.61 -7.25 -0.85
C GLN A 120 -7.63 -7.21 0.32
N TYR A 121 -8.00 -6.02 0.79
CA TYR A 121 -8.97 -5.85 1.87
C TYR A 121 -10.42 -5.74 1.39
N VAL A 122 -10.65 -5.61 0.08
CA VAL A 122 -12.00 -5.46 -0.51
C VAL A 122 -12.96 -6.58 -0.07
N PRO A 123 -12.58 -7.88 -0.04
CA PRO A 123 -13.49 -8.93 0.45
C PRO A 123 -13.86 -8.77 1.94
N THR A 124 -12.89 -8.39 2.77
CA THR A 124 -13.07 -8.17 4.21
C THR A 124 -13.98 -6.96 4.47
N LEU A 125 -13.76 -5.86 3.73
CA LEU A 125 -14.60 -4.68 3.78
C LEU A 125 -16.03 -5.00 3.32
N ARG A 126 -16.20 -5.75 2.22
CA ARG A 126 -17.53 -6.22 1.76
C ARG A 126 -18.25 -7.03 2.83
N HIS A 127 -17.54 -7.91 3.53
CA HIS A 127 -18.09 -8.69 4.64
C HIS A 127 -18.62 -7.79 5.76
N TYR A 128 -17.80 -6.88 6.31
CA TYR A 128 -18.21 -6.00 7.42
C TYR A 128 -19.19 -4.91 7.01
N SER A 129 -19.13 -4.44 5.76
CA SER A 129 -20.01 -3.40 5.24
C SER A 129 -21.39 -3.90 4.85
N GLY A 130 -21.53 -5.20 4.58
CA GLY A 130 -22.78 -5.76 4.05
C GLY A 130 -23.02 -5.34 2.60
N GLY A 131 -21.96 -4.99 1.86
CA GLY A 131 -22.06 -4.57 0.46
C GLY A 131 -22.28 -3.08 0.23
N LEU A 132 -22.01 -2.22 1.23
CA LEU A 132 -21.98 -0.77 0.99
C LEU A 132 -20.95 -0.44 -0.11
N PRO A 133 -21.24 0.55 -0.98
CA PRO A 133 -20.29 1.04 -1.97
C PRO A 133 -18.98 1.46 -1.29
N MET A 134 -17.85 1.09 -1.89
CA MET A 134 -16.53 1.55 -1.46
C MET A 134 -16.04 2.58 -2.46
N VAL A 135 -15.67 3.75 -1.96
CA VAL A 135 -15.30 4.91 -2.75
C VAL A 135 -13.84 5.21 -2.46
N SER A 136 -13.03 5.24 -3.52
CA SER A 136 -11.67 5.79 -3.47
C SER A 136 -11.67 7.10 -4.22
N LEU A 137 -11.62 8.21 -3.47
CA LEU A 137 -11.81 9.55 -4.02
C LEU A 137 -10.58 10.12 -4.69
N SER A 138 -9.40 9.93 -4.11
CA SER A 138 -8.18 10.64 -4.52
C SER A 138 -6.98 9.72 -4.64
N TYR A 139 -6.11 10.08 -5.58
CA TYR A 139 -4.76 9.54 -5.70
C TYR A 139 -3.77 10.65 -5.33
N ALA A 140 -2.98 10.42 -4.28
CA ALA A 140 -2.04 11.37 -3.73
C ALA A 140 -0.87 10.65 -3.04
N SER A 141 0.24 11.37 -2.86
CA SER A 141 1.40 10.95 -2.09
C SER A 141 1.92 12.10 -1.22
N SER A 142 2.98 11.84 -0.44
CA SER A 142 3.66 12.87 0.34
C SER A 142 4.34 13.93 -0.54
N GLU A 143 4.76 13.54 -1.75
CA GLU A 143 5.45 14.37 -2.73
C GLU A 143 4.48 15.27 -3.52
N CYS A 144 3.27 14.79 -3.82
CA CYS A 144 2.29 15.55 -4.62
C CYS A 144 0.87 14.98 -4.48
N TYR A 145 -0.14 15.85 -4.60
CA TYR A 145 -1.50 15.42 -4.92
C TYR A 145 -1.63 15.26 -6.43
N PHE A 146 -2.14 14.13 -6.90
CA PHE A 146 -2.16 13.82 -8.34
C PHE A 146 -3.52 14.05 -8.98
N GLY A 147 -4.56 13.42 -8.42
CA GLY A 147 -5.82 13.31 -9.14
C GLY A 147 -7.00 12.80 -8.33
N VAL A 148 -8.16 12.79 -8.97
CA VAL A 148 -9.44 12.43 -8.37
C VAL A 148 -10.18 11.39 -9.21
N ASN A 149 -10.97 10.55 -8.55
CA ASN A 149 -11.86 9.61 -9.21
C ASN A 149 -13.17 10.30 -9.60
N LEU A 150 -13.36 10.54 -10.90
CA LEU A 150 -14.58 11.18 -11.42
C LEU A 150 -15.80 10.24 -11.42
N ARG A 151 -15.61 8.93 -11.18
CA ARG A 151 -16.68 7.93 -11.05
C ARG A 151 -16.59 7.25 -9.68
N PRO A 152 -16.85 7.96 -8.58
CA PRO A 152 -16.58 7.47 -7.22
C PRO A 152 -17.35 6.20 -6.84
N LEU A 153 -18.49 5.92 -7.49
CA LEU A 153 -19.34 4.76 -7.22
C LEU A 153 -19.10 3.55 -8.15
N CYS A 154 -18.03 3.56 -8.95
CA CYS A 154 -17.67 2.41 -9.78
C CYS A 154 -17.25 1.19 -8.94
N ASP A 155 -17.17 0.01 -9.55
CA ASP A 155 -16.64 -1.16 -8.86
C ASP A 155 -15.16 -0.94 -8.48
N PRO A 156 -14.67 -1.43 -7.32
CA PRO A 156 -13.28 -1.29 -6.92
C PRO A 156 -12.24 -1.70 -7.98
N SER A 157 -12.56 -2.65 -8.86
CA SER A 157 -11.68 -3.10 -9.95
C SER A 157 -11.62 -2.15 -11.15
N GLU A 158 -12.54 -1.18 -11.24
CA GLU A 158 -12.68 -0.25 -12.36
C GLU A 158 -12.23 1.19 -12.00
N VAL A 159 -11.69 1.37 -10.79
CA VAL A 159 -11.29 2.69 -10.28
C VAL A 159 -10.18 3.27 -11.17
N SER A 160 -10.46 4.45 -11.72
CA SER A 160 -9.50 5.26 -12.48
C SER A 160 -9.46 6.67 -11.91
N TYR A 161 -8.26 7.23 -11.79
CA TYR A 161 -8.03 8.59 -11.31
C TYR A 161 -7.71 9.51 -12.49
N THR A 162 -8.44 10.61 -12.62
CA THR A 162 -8.10 11.68 -13.55
C THR A 162 -7.06 12.58 -12.89
N ILE A 163 -5.88 12.69 -13.50
CA ILE A 163 -4.82 13.58 -13.00
C ILE A 163 -5.27 15.03 -13.22
N MET A 164 -5.14 15.84 -12.17
CA MET A 164 -5.48 17.26 -12.22
C MET A 164 -4.27 18.06 -12.70
N PRO A 165 -4.32 18.66 -13.91
CA PRO A 165 -3.13 19.22 -14.57
C PRO A 165 -2.61 20.50 -13.91
N ASN A 166 -3.29 21.04 -12.91
CA ASN A 166 -2.85 22.23 -12.20
C ASN A 166 -2.00 21.94 -10.94
N LEU A 167 -1.87 20.68 -10.53
CA LEU A 167 -1.25 20.32 -9.24
C LEU A 167 0.28 20.20 -9.29
N ALA A 168 0.82 19.77 -10.42
CA ALA A 168 2.25 19.69 -10.73
C ALA A 168 2.42 19.56 -12.25
N TYR A 169 3.66 19.58 -12.73
CA TYR A 169 3.96 19.15 -14.10
C TYR A 169 4.19 17.64 -14.11
N PHE A 170 3.50 16.93 -15.00
CA PHE A 170 3.45 15.47 -15.05
C PHE A 170 4.04 14.94 -16.36
N GLU A 171 5.08 14.13 -16.20
CA GLU A 171 5.75 13.38 -17.26
C GLU A 171 5.59 11.88 -17.00
N PHE A 172 5.71 11.08 -18.06
CA PHE A 172 5.45 9.65 -18.02
C PHE A 172 6.56 8.87 -18.71
N LEU A 173 7.14 7.91 -17.99
CA LEU A 173 8.18 7.02 -18.47
C LEU A 173 7.54 5.70 -18.92
N PRO A 174 7.57 5.32 -20.21
CA PRO A 174 7.01 4.04 -20.67
C PRO A 174 7.67 2.83 -19.99
N VAL A 175 6.88 1.82 -19.61
CA VAL A 175 7.37 0.61 -18.92
C VAL A 175 7.79 -0.51 -19.89
N ASP A 176 7.19 -0.56 -21.09
CA ASP A 176 7.29 -1.69 -22.04
C ASP A 176 8.11 -1.40 -23.31
N ASP A 177 8.90 -0.33 -23.37
CA ASP A 177 9.80 -0.15 -24.50
C ASP A 177 11.07 -1.00 -24.29
N ASP A 178 11.35 -1.90 -25.23
CA ASP A 178 12.66 -2.52 -25.47
C ASP A 178 13.68 -1.40 -25.80
N GLN A 179 14.00 -0.56 -24.83
CA GLN A 179 15.02 0.46 -25.00
C GLN A 179 16.37 -0.24 -25.11
N GLU A 180 17.01 -0.10 -26.26
CA GLU A 180 18.42 -0.49 -26.43
C GLU A 180 19.26 0.27 -25.37
N GLU A 181 20.20 -0.43 -24.73
CA GLU A 181 21.11 0.16 -23.74
C GLU A 181 21.87 1.35 -24.36
N GLY A 182 21.40 2.59 -24.14
CA GLY A 182 22.10 3.79 -24.59
C GLY A 182 21.25 5.03 -24.86
N ASP A 183 19.94 4.90 -25.09
CA ASP A 183 19.06 6.07 -25.30
C ASP A 183 18.53 6.63 -23.98
N GLU A 184 18.51 7.97 -23.85
CA GLU A 184 17.80 8.62 -22.75
C GLU A 184 16.31 8.30 -22.87
N PRO A 185 15.66 7.74 -21.84
CA PRO A 185 14.27 7.37 -21.93
C PRO A 185 13.42 8.62 -22.23
N MET A 186 12.73 8.59 -23.37
CA MET A 186 11.88 9.70 -23.80
C MET A 186 10.64 9.77 -22.92
N LEU A 187 10.59 10.79 -22.06
CA LEU A 187 9.42 11.10 -21.25
C LEU A 187 8.28 11.60 -22.15
N VAL A 188 7.06 11.19 -21.82
CA VAL A 188 5.83 11.56 -22.50
C VAL A 188 5.07 12.56 -21.62
N ASP A 189 4.61 13.66 -22.21
CA ASP A 189 3.79 14.65 -21.50
C ASP A 189 2.39 14.10 -21.17
N LEU A 190 1.74 14.65 -20.13
CA LEU A 190 0.41 14.23 -19.67
C LEU A 190 -0.63 14.08 -20.80
N ALA A 191 -0.71 15.02 -21.74
CA ALA A 191 -1.71 14.97 -22.80
C ALA A 191 -1.39 13.95 -23.92
N ARG A 192 -0.19 13.38 -23.94
CA ARG A 192 0.32 12.54 -25.05
C ARG A 192 0.40 11.05 -24.71
N VAL A 193 0.00 10.67 -23.49
CA VAL A 193 -0.03 9.26 -23.10
C VAL A 193 -1.02 8.46 -23.96
N GLU A 194 -0.77 7.16 -24.14
CA GLU A 194 -1.60 6.30 -24.99
C GLU A 194 -2.48 5.36 -24.16
N ALA A 195 -3.76 5.24 -24.53
CA ALA A 195 -4.70 4.32 -23.90
C ALA A 195 -4.18 2.88 -23.92
N GLY A 196 -4.30 2.19 -22.79
CA GLY A 196 -3.88 0.80 -22.61
C GLY A 196 -2.40 0.62 -22.27
N ARG A 197 -1.54 1.63 -22.46
CA ARG A 197 -0.12 1.56 -22.09
C ARG A 197 0.12 1.81 -20.61
N GLU A 198 1.23 1.26 -20.11
CA GLU A 198 1.72 1.47 -18.75
C GLU A 198 2.90 2.44 -18.71
N TYR A 199 2.86 3.32 -17.73
CA TYR A 199 3.88 4.34 -17.52
C TYR A 199 4.21 4.46 -16.04
N GLU A 200 5.47 4.74 -15.75
CA GLU A 200 5.86 5.27 -14.44
C GLU A 200 5.68 6.79 -14.43
N ILE A 201 5.05 7.31 -13.38
CA ILE A 201 4.82 8.75 -13.23
C ILE A 201 6.07 9.49 -12.73
N VAL A 202 6.39 10.59 -13.42
CA VAL A 202 7.49 11.50 -13.12
C VAL A 202 6.90 12.88 -12.88
N ILE A 203 7.29 13.52 -11.77
CA ILE A 203 6.69 14.79 -11.35
C ILE A 203 7.72 15.90 -11.21
N THR A 204 7.28 17.11 -11.58
CA THR A 204 7.95 18.35 -11.23
C THR A 204 6.99 19.22 -10.43
N THR A 205 7.34 19.55 -9.19
CA THR A 205 6.41 20.16 -8.21
C THR A 205 6.81 21.59 -7.84
N PHE A 206 5.85 22.38 -7.37
CA PHE A 206 6.09 23.72 -6.82
C PHE A 206 7.09 23.72 -5.65
N ALA A 207 7.18 22.60 -4.91
CA ALA A 207 8.10 22.44 -3.78
C ALA A 207 9.56 22.14 -4.18
N GLY A 208 9.86 22.05 -5.48
CA GLY A 208 11.23 21.94 -5.98
C GLY A 208 11.70 20.52 -6.31
N LEU A 209 10.81 19.51 -6.27
CA LEU A 209 11.12 18.23 -6.90
C LEU A 209 11.11 18.43 -8.42
N ASN A 210 12.20 18.04 -9.09
CA ASN A 210 12.38 18.21 -10.53
C ASN A 210 12.58 16.84 -11.18
N ARG A 211 11.72 16.48 -12.13
CA ARG A 211 11.72 15.17 -12.80
C ARG A 211 11.87 14.01 -11.84
N TYR A 212 11.18 14.10 -10.71
CA TYR A 212 11.24 13.10 -9.65
C TYR A 212 10.41 11.89 -10.03
N ARG A 213 11.06 10.72 -10.07
CA ARG A 213 10.40 9.42 -10.28
C ARG A 213 9.68 9.00 -9.00
N VAL A 214 8.35 8.97 -9.04
CA VAL A 214 7.52 8.55 -7.89
C VAL A 214 7.63 7.04 -7.63
N GLY A 215 7.89 6.29 -8.71
CA GLY A 215 7.93 4.83 -8.73
C GLY A 215 6.55 4.18 -8.88
N ASP A 216 5.47 4.94 -9.04
CA ASP A 216 4.14 4.39 -9.30
C ASP A 216 3.96 4.10 -10.79
N VAL A 217 3.54 2.88 -11.11
CA VAL A 217 3.18 2.42 -12.45
C VAL A 217 1.68 2.53 -12.63
N LEU A 218 1.28 3.25 -13.66
CA LEU A 218 -0.08 3.63 -13.98
C LEU A 218 -0.43 3.15 -15.40
N ARG A 219 -1.63 2.61 -15.57
CA ARG A 219 -2.16 2.22 -16.88
C ARG A 219 -3.20 3.23 -17.35
N VAL A 220 -3.05 3.74 -18.56
CA VAL A 220 -4.05 4.67 -19.14
C VAL A 220 -5.33 3.89 -19.45
N SER A 221 -6.41 4.22 -18.78
CA SER A 221 -7.72 3.56 -18.91
C SER A 221 -8.70 4.30 -19.82
N GLY A 222 -8.43 5.56 -20.10
CA GLY A 222 -9.29 6.43 -20.91
C GLY A 222 -8.93 7.89 -20.70
N PHE A 223 -9.82 8.78 -21.15
CA PHE A 223 -9.66 10.23 -21.04
C PHE A 223 -10.98 10.85 -20.61
N HIS A 224 -10.88 11.88 -19.76
CA HIS A 224 -11.96 12.80 -19.46
C HIS A 224 -11.60 14.14 -20.10
N ASN A 225 -12.34 14.54 -21.14
CA ASN A 225 -11.91 15.62 -22.04
C ASN A 225 -10.50 15.33 -22.59
N SER A 226 -9.52 16.22 -22.41
CA SER A 226 -8.12 15.96 -22.78
C SER A 226 -7.28 15.39 -21.64
N ALA A 227 -7.83 15.25 -20.43
CA ALA A 227 -7.11 14.71 -19.27
C ALA A 227 -7.15 13.18 -19.22
N PRO A 228 -5.99 12.50 -19.21
CA PRO A 228 -5.95 11.04 -19.08
C PRO A 228 -6.44 10.56 -17.71
N GLN A 229 -7.05 9.38 -17.73
CA GLN A 229 -7.50 8.66 -16.54
C GLN A 229 -6.66 7.41 -16.35
N PHE A 230 -6.10 7.24 -15.16
CA PHE A 230 -5.15 6.18 -14.85
C PHE A 230 -5.70 5.17 -13.85
N GLN A 231 -5.52 3.89 -14.16
CA GLN A 231 -5.62 2.80 -13.19
C GLN A 231 -4.28 2.62 -12.51
N PHE A 232 -4.27 2.57 -11.17
CA PHE A 232 -3.08 2.24 -10.41
C PHE A 232 -2.74 0.76 -10.59
N VAL A 233 -1.55 0.46 -11.11
CA VAL A 233 -1.11 -0.92 -11.33
C VAL A 233 -0.31 -1.41 -10.12
N ARG A 234 0.82 -0.75 -9.84
CA ARG A 234 1.75 -1.12 -8.77
C ARG A 234 2.70 0.02 -8.45
N ARG A 235 3.36 -0.06 -7.30
CA ARG A 235 4.58 0.70 -7.06
C ARG A 235 5.79 -0.17 -7.38
N ALA A 236 6.66 0.30 -8.27
CA ALA A 236 7.86 -0.41 -8.69
C ALA A 236 8.72 -0.78 -7.47
N GLY A 237 9.26 -2.01 -7.49
CA GLY A 237 10.11 -2.53 -6.42
C GLY A 237 9.38 -3.04 -5.17
N VAL A 238 8.08 -2.75 -4.97
CA VAL A 238 7.37 -3.20 -3.76
C VAL A 238 6.96 -4.67 -3.86
N VAL A 239 7.40 -5.47 -2.89
CA VAL A 239 7.16 -6.91 -2.78
C VAL A 239 6.09 -7.21 -1.73
N LEU A 240 6.11 -6.53 -0.59
CA LEU A 240 5.13 -6.69 0.49
C LEU A 240 4.62 -5.34 1.01
N SER A 241 3.37 -5.35 1.47
CA SER A 241 2.67 -4.19 2.06
C SER A 241 1.41 -4.68 2.78
N VAL A 242 1.25 -4.29 4.05
CA VAL A 242 0.04 -4.54 4.85
C VAL A 242 -0.81 -3.28 4.97
N ASP A 243 -0.18 -2.14 5.25
CA ASP A 243 -0.77 -0.83 5.46
C ASP A 243 0.01 0.21 4.64
N VAL A 244 0.67 1.18 5.30
CA VAL A 244 1.54 2.17 4.65
C VAL A 244 2.94 1.65 4.37
N ASP A 245 3.34 0.55 5.00
CA ASP A 245 4.62 -0.09 4.81
C ASP A 245 4.80 -0.56 3.37
N LYS A 246 6.01 -0.38 2.86
CA LYS A 246 6.46 -0.85 1.54
C LYS A 246 7.80 -1.53 1.75
N THR A 247 7.85 -2.84 1.55
CA THR A 247 9.09 -3.61 1.60
C THR A 247 9.45 -4.08 0.20
N ASP A 248 10.67 -3.79 -0.22
CA ASP A 248 11.20 -4.21 -1.51
C ASP A 248 11.91 -5.57 -1.46
N GLU A 249 12.32 -6.08 -2.63
CA GLU A 249 12.98 -7.38 -2.73
C GLU A 249 14.35 -7.40 -2.02
N VAL A 250 15.08 -6.29 -2.07
CA VAL A 250 16.43 -6.18 -1.49
C VAL A 250 16.35 -6.18 0.03
N GLU A 251 15.39 -5.45 0.59
CA GLU A 251 15.08 -5.44 2.03
C GLU A 251 14.65 -6.82 2.51
N LEU A 252 13.74 -7.48 1.78
CA LEU A 252 13.29 -8.83 2.14
C LEU A 252 14.44 -9.85 2.06
N GLN A 253 15.25 -9.80 1.00
CA GLN A 253 16.42 -10.66 0.85
C GLN A 253 17.41 -10.46 2.00
N ARG A 254 17.73 -9.21 2.34
CA ARG A 254 18.61 -8.87 3.48
C ARG A 254 18.03 -9.38 4.81
N ALA A 255 16.71 -9.26 5.00
CA ALA A 255 16.05 -9.75 6.21
C ALA A 255 16.16 -11.28 6.33
N VAL A 256 15.92 -12.02 5.25
CA VAL A 256 16.09 -13.48 5.21
C VAL A 256 17.54 -13.86 5.45
N GLU A 257 18.51 -13.17 4.85
CA GLU A 257 19.94 -13.44 5.05
C GLU A 257 20.36 -13.25 6.52
N ARG A 258 19.92 -12.15 7.16
CA ARG A 258 20.19 -11.90 8.58
C ARG A 258 19.59 -12.99 9.47
N ALA A 259 18.33 -13.34 9.26
CA ALA A 259 17.67 -14.39 10.04
C ALA A 259 18.28 -15.78 9.79
N SER A 260 18.66 -16.10 8.55
CA SER A 260 19.32 -17.37 8.20
C SER A 260 20.64 -17.58 8.93
N ALA A 261 21.31 -16.51 9.39
CA ALA A 261 22.53 -16.62 10.17
C ALA A 261 22.32 -17.33 11.51
N LEU A 262 21.11 -17.22 12.10
CA LEU A 262 20.71 -17.90 13.33
C LEU A 262 20.53 -19.42 13.14
N LEU A 263 20.29 -19.86 11.90
CA LEU A 263 20.16 -21.29 11.57
C LEU A 263 21.50 -22.02 11.47
N ARG A 264 22.58 -21.29 11.13
CA ARG A 264 23.90 -21.88 10.84
C ARG A 264 24.48 -22.72 11.99
N PRO A 265 24.41 -22.29 13.28
CA PRO A 265 24.88 -23.10 14.40
C PRO A 265 24.15 -24.43 14.56
N HIS A 266 22.93 -24.53 14.04
CA HIS A 266 22.08 -25.73 14.10
C HIS A 266 22.24 -26.62 12.86
N GLY A 267 23.18 -26.30 11.96
CA GLY A 267 23.41 -27.06 10.73
C GLY A 267 22.26 -26.95 9.72
N ALA A 268 21.48 -25.86 9.79
CA ALA A 268 20.37 -25.58 8.89
C ALA A 268 20.65 -24.34 8.03
N SER A 269 20.11 -24.31 6.82
CA SER A 269 20.12 -23.15 5.93
C SER A 269 18.81 -23.04 5.16
N VAL A 270 18.46 -21.82 4.72
CA VAL A 270 17.32 -21.62 3.82
C VAL A 270 17.73 -22.03 2.41
N ALA A 271 17.08 -23.06 1.86
CA ALA A 271 17.29 -23.50 0.49
C ALA A 271 16.58 -22.56 -0.49
N GLU A 272 15.30 -22.29 -0.22
CA GLU A 272 14.50 -21.34 -0.97
C GLU A 272 13.47 -20.64 -0.08
N TYR A 273 13.04 -19.47 -0.52
CA TYR A 273 11.97 -18.74 0.14
C TYR A 273 11.08 -17.94 -0.80
N THR A 274 9.85 -17.71 -0.36
CA THR A 274 8.92 -16.74 -0.94
C THR A 274 8.09 -16.09 0.16
N SER A 275 7.28 -15.09 -0.16
CA SER A 275 6.48 -14.36 0.81
C SER A 275 5.07 -14.06 0.32
N ARG A 276 4.20 -13.62 1.23
CA ARG A 276 2.91 -13.02 0.91
C ARG A 276 2.45 -12.12 2.05
N THR A 277 1.56 -11.18 1.73
CA THR A 277 0.76 -10.50 2.75
C THR A 277 -0.43 -11.37 3.17
N CYS A 278 -0.63 -11.54 4.47
CA CYS A 278 -1.78 -12.24 5.03
C CYS A 278 -2.77 -11.25 5.66
N THR A 279 -3.99 -11.19 5.11
CA THR A 279 -5.06 -10.30 5.58
C THR A 279 -6.27 -11.05 6.15
N TYR A 280 -6.09 -12.34 6.46
CA TYR A 280 -7.14 -13.17 7.09
C TYR A 280 -7.45 -12.76 8.54
N ARG A 281 -6.50 -12.07 9.19
CA ARG A 281 -6.65 -11.48 10.52
C ARG A 281 -6.35 -9.99 10.42
N ILE A 282 -6.90 -9.22 11.34
CA ILE A 282 -6.67 -7.78 11.48
C ILE A 282 -5.98 -7.56 12.84
N PRO A 283 -4.80 -6.91 12.90
CA PRO A 283 -4.03 -6.41 11.75
C PRO A 283 -3.49 -7.55 10.87
N GLY A 284 -3.29 -7.26 9.58
CA GLY A 284 -2.63 -8.17 8.65
C GLY A 284 -1.14 -8.31 8.98
N HIS A 285 -0.46 -9.32 8.43
CA HIS A 285 0.96 -9.56 8.71
C HIS A 285 1.69 -10.19 7.53
N TYR A 286 3.02 -10.15 7.56
CA TYR A 286 3.86 -10.80 6.57
C TYR A 286 3.98 -12.29 6.85
N VAL A 287 3.85 -13.11 5.81
CA VAL A 287 4.12 -14.55 5.85
C VAL A 287 5.29 -14.85 4.93
N VAL A 288 6.31 -15.50 5.46
CA VAL A 288 7.49 -15.92 4.70
C VAL A 288 7.58 -17.45 4.73
N TYR A 289 7.59 -18.08 3.57
CA TYR A 289 7.71 -19.53 3.43
C TYR A 289 9.18 -19.90 3.28
N TRP A 290 9.68 -20.79 4.13
CA TRP A 290 11.05 -21.29 4.11
C TRP A 290 11.08 -22.78 3.82
N GLU A 291 11.80 -23.17 2.77
CA GLU A 291 12.25 -24.56 2.60
C GLU A 291 13.66 -24.66 3.16
N LEU A 292 13.84 -25.50 4.18
CA LEU A 292 15.11 -25.64 4.89
C LEU A 292 15.91 -26.82 4.35
N LEU A 293 17.22 -26.61 4.21
CA LEU A 293 18.20 -27.66 4.01
C LEU A 293 18.88 -27.97 5.34
N LEU A 294 18.77 -29.22 5.78
CA LEU A 294 19.43 -29.74 6.98
C LEU A 294 20.70 -30.50 6.57
N LEU A 295 21.85 -30.16 7.18
CA LEU A 295 23.10 -30.88 6.99
C LEU A 295 23.03 -32.27 7.64
N ALA A 296 23.81 -33.22 7.12
CA ALA A 296 23.80 -34.60 7.61
C ALA A 296 24.13 -34.66 9.13
N GLY A 297 23.17 -35.15 9.92
CA GLY A 297 23.28 -35.23 11.39
C GLY A 297 22.68 -34.04 12.15
N ALA A 298 22.08 -33.05 11.47
CA ALA A 298 21.33 -31.97 12.11
C ALA A 298 20.01 -32.47 12.69
N VAL A 299 19.63 -31.89 13.83
CA VAL A 299 18.30 -32.07 14.47
C VAL A 299 17.33 -31.07 13.85
N GLU A 300 16.02 -31.31 13.93
CA GLU A 300 15.03 -30.28 13.62
C GLU A 300 15.36 -28.98 14.36
N VAL A 301 15.18 -27.84 13.68
CA VAL A 301 15.45 -26.53 14.28
C VAL A 301 14.39 -26.25 15.34
N ASP A 302 14.83 -25.96 16.55
CA ASP A 302 13.96 -25.66 17.68
C ASP A 302 13.06 -24.44 17.38
N LYS A 303 11.85 -24.49 17.93
CA LYS A 303 10.84 -23.44 17.77
C LYS A 303 11.38 -22.07 18.20
N GLU A 304 12.11 -22.01 19.31
CA GLU A 304 12.69 -20.78 19.86
C GLU A 304 13.66 -20.11 18.88
N VAL A 305 14.38 -20.90 18.08
CA VAL A 305 15.30 -20.38 17.05
C VAL A 305 14.51 -19.79 15.88
N LEU A 306 13.43 -20.45 15.46
CA LEU A 306 12.58 -19.96 14.36
C LEU A 306 11.74 -18.73 14.76
N ASP A 307 11.23 -18.69 16.00
CA ASP A 307 10.59 -17.49 16.57
C ASP A 307 11.62 -16.34 16.66
N GLY A 308 12.88 -16.64 17.00
CA GLY A 308 14.01 -15.70 16.96
C GLY A 308 14.35 -15.21 15.54
N CYS A 309 14.27 -16.10 14.54
CA CYS A 309 14.42 -15.73 13.12
C CYS A 309 13.33 -14.75 12.68
N CYS A 310 12.08 -14.95 13.11
CA CYS A 310 11.00 -14.03 12.81
C CYS A 310 11.32 -12.62 13.31
N LEU A 311 11.77 -12.49 14.56
CA LEU A 311 12.16 -11.19 15.13
C LEU A 311 13.36 -10.58 14.40
N GLU A 312 14.39 -11.37 14.10
CA GLU A 312 15.58 -10.89 13.38
C GLU A 312 15.23 -10.38 11.97
N MET A 313 14.26 -11.00 11.29
CA MET A 313 13.69 -10.46 10.05
C MET A 313 13.03 -9.10 10.29
N GLU A 314 12.15 -8.98 11.30
CA GLU A 314 11.48 -7.71 11.61
C GLU A 314 12.48 -6.58 11.95
N GLU A 315 13.59 -6.90 12.64
CA GLU A 315 14.68 -5.96 12.96
C GLU A 315 15.51 -5.53 11.74
N ALA A 316 15.39 -6.25 10.62
CA ALA A 316 16.05 -5.94 9.37
C ALA A 316 15.19 -5.12 8.40
N LEU A 317 13.87 -5.07 8.64
CA LEU A 317 12.94 -4.31 7.82
C LEU A 317 13.01 -2.80 8.12
N ASN A 318 12.49 -2.02 7.19
CA ASN A 318 12.60 -0.56 7.23
C ASN A 318 11.86 0.08 8.42
N THR A 319 12.11 1.37 8.62
CA THR A 319 11.56 2.11 9.75
C THR A 319 10.04 2.15 9.75
N VAL A 320 9.39 2.17 8.58
CA VAL A 320 7.93 2.21 8.45
C VAL A 320 7.32 0.91 8.92
N TYR A 321 7.83 -0.25 8.47
CA TYR A 321 7.39 -1.55 8.98
C TYR A 321 7.50 -1.63 10.51
N ARG A 322 8.68 -1.26 11.06
CA ARG A 322 8.92 -1.31 12.50
C ARG A 322 8.05 -0.31 13.28
N GLN A 323 7.79 0.87 12.75
CA GLN A 323 6.85 1.84 13.32
C GLN A 323 5.44 1.27 13.39
N SER A 324 4.96 0.69 12.29
CA SER A 324 3.62 0.13 12.19
C SER A 324 3.41 -1.10 13.09
N ARG A 325 4.49 -1.84 13.40
CA ARG A 325 4.49 -2.91 14.43
C ARG A 325 4.44 -2.36 15.87
N VAL A 326 5.22 -1.31 16.17
CA VAL A 326 5.48 -0.85 17.56
C VAL A 326 4.51 0.23 18.04
N VAL A 327 4.19 1.19 17.18
CA VAL A 327 3.43 2.39 17.52
C VAL A 327 1.99 2.27 17.05
N ASP A 328 1.81 2.03 15.74
CA ASP A 328 0.49 2.12 15.12
C ASP A 328 -0.35 0.86 15.41
N GLY A 329 0.31 -0.28 15.59
CA GLY A 329 -0.35 -1.58 15.75
C GLY A 329 -1.08 -2.04 14.48
N SER A 330 -0.77 -1.44 13.32
CA SER A 330 -1.42 -1.73 12.03
C SER A 330 -0.85 -2.96 11.32
N ILE A 331 0.29 -3.50 11.80
CA ILE A 331 0.89 -4.76 11.31
C ILE A 331 1.00 -5.77 12.46
N GLY A 332 0.56 -7.01 12.22
CA GLY A 332 0.72 -8.15 13.12
C GLY A 332 2.12 -8.76 13.09
N PRO A 333 2.45 -9.68 14.01
CA PRO A 333 3.77 -10.32 14.06
C PRO A 333 4.09 -11.09 12.78
N LEU A 334 5.30 -10.89 12.24
CA LEU A 334 5.79 -11.66 11.09
C LEU A 334 5.73 -13.16 11.38
N GLU A 335 5.28 -13.92 10.40
CA GLU A 335 5.13 -15.37 10.46
C GLU A 335 6.11 -16.04 9.49
N ILE A 336 6.92 -16.99 10.00
CA ILE A 336 7.68 -17.92 9.16
C ILE A 336 6.93 -19.26 9.10
N ARG A 337 6.69 -19.75 7.89
CA ARG A 337 6.12 -21.07 7.63
C ARG A 337 7.17 -21.97 7.02
N VAL A 338 7.58 -23.00 7.75
CA VAL A 338 8.52 -23.99 7.23
C VAL A 338 7.76 -24.98 6.36
N VAL A 339 8.19 -25.19 5.12
CA VAL A 339 7.58 -26.12 4.17
C VAL A 339 8.45 -27.37 3.98
N ARG A 340 7.85 -28.46 3.50
CA ARG A 340 8.56 -29.72 3.22
C ARG A 340 9.60 -29.54 2.12
N PRO A 341 10.72 -30.29 2.14
CA PRO A 341 11.63 -30.38 1.00
C PRO A 341 10.91 -30.75 -0.31
N GLY A 342 11.29 -30.11 -1.42
CA GLY A 342 10.66 -30.28 -2.74
C GLY A 342 9.38 -29.44 -2.94
N THR A 343 9.02 -28.56 -2.00
CA THR A 343 7.84 -27.71 -2.14
C THR A 343 8.05 -26.68 -3.25
N PHE A 344 9.23 -26.08 -3.32
CA PHE A 344 9.55 -25.10 -4.37
C PHE A 344 9.73 -25.74 -5.75
N GLU A 345 10.12 -27.02 -5.83
CA GLU A 345 10.07 -27.80 -7.07
C GLU A 345 8.62 -27.96 -7.56
N GLY A 346 7.70 -28.32 -6.67
CA GLY A 346 6.27 -28.39 -6.99
C GLY A 346 5.67 -27.04 -7.39
N LEU A 347 6.13 -25.94 -6.78
CA LEU A 347 5.74 -24.57 -7.18
C LEU A 347 6.26 -24.21 -8.58
N MET A 348 7.50 -24.61 -8.89
CA MET A 348 8.11 -24.44 -10.20
C MET A 348 7.32 -25.22 -11.27
N ASP A 349 7.04 -26.50 -11.05
CA ASP A 349 6.26 -27.34 -11.97
C ASP A 349 4.87 -26.75 -12.23
N TYR A 350 4.22 -26.26 -11.17
CA TYR A 350 2.93 -25.58 -11.31
C TYR A 350 3.03 -24.33 -12.18
N THR A 351 4.08 -23.52 -12.01
CA THR A 351 4.28 -22.27 -12.76
C THR A 351 4.65 -22.55 -14.22
N ILE A 352 5.45 -23.58 -14.49
CA ILE A 352 5.78 -24.06 -15.84
C ILE A 352 4.53 -24.57 -16.56
N SER A 353 3.66 -25.33 -15.87
CA SER A 353 2.40 -25.82 -16.44
C SER A 353 1.44 -24.70 -16.90
N ARG A 354 1.66 -23.49 -16.39
CA ARG A 354 0.91 -22.27 -16.71
C ARG A 354 1.57 -21.42 -17.81
N GLY A 355 2.65 -21.90 -18.42
CA GLY A 355 3.32 -21.27 -19.57
C GLY A 355 4.62 -20.54 -19.24
N ALA A 356 5.15 -20.64 -18.01
CA ALA A 356 6.47 -20.10 -17.72
C ALA A 356 7.59 -20.93 -18.40
N SER A 357 8.57 -20.23 -18.97
CA SER A 357 9.74 -20.87 -19.57
C SER A 357 10.59 -21.55 -18.50
N ILE A 358 10.87 -22.84 -18.69
CA ILE A 358 11.69 -23.66 -17.79
C ILE A 358 13.07 -23.02 -17.56
N ASN A 359 13.68 -22.50 -18.62
CA ASN A 359 15.05 -21.96 -18.58
C ASN A 359 15.15 -20.56 -17.96
N GLN A 360 14.03 -19.88 -17.72
CA GLN A 360 13.99 -18.51 -17.17
C GLN A 360 13.30 -18.46 -15.81
N TYR A 361 12.84 -19.60 -15.29
CA TYR A 361 12.13 -19.63 -14.02
C TYR A 361 13.07 -19.24 -12.87
N LYS A 362 12.62 -18.28 -12.07
CA LYS A 362 13.14 -17.95 -10.76
C LYS A 362 11.98 -17.98 -9.78
N THR A 363 12.21 -18.50 -8.58
CA THR A 363 11.20 -18.48 -7.51
C THR A 363 10.75 -17.04 -7.26
N PRO A 364 9.44 -16.72 -7.38
CA PRO A 364 8.96 -15.37 -7.13
C PRO A 364 9.14 -15.04 -5.64
N ARG A 365 9.62 -13.84 -5.32
CA ARG A 365 9.82 -13.42 -3.93
C ARG A 365 8.54 -13.03 -3.20
N CYS A 366 7.45 -12.79 -3.94
CA CYS A 366 6.10 -12.68 -3.40
C CYS A 366 5.09 -13.42 -4.27
N VAL A 367 4.16 -14.13 -3.63
CA VAL A 367 3.09 -14.89 -4.29
C VAL A 367 1.74 -14.32 -3.90
N THR A 368 0.99 -13.86 -4.90
CA THR A 368 -0.36 -13.29 -4.72
C THR A 368 -1.47 -14.21 -5.25
N PHE A 369 -1.14 -15.22 -6.06
CA PHE A 369 -2.12 -16.06 -6.73
C PHE A 369 -2.66 -17.19 -5.84
N PRO A 370 -3.99 -17.31 -5.61
CA PRO A 370 -4.54 -18.21 -4.59
C PRO A 370 -4.19 -19.71 -4.74
N PRO A 371 -4.15 -20.31 -5.94
CA PRO A 371 -3.70 -21.69 -6.10
C PRO A 371 -2.26 -21.95 -5.63
N ALA A 372 -1.33 -21.02 -5.89
CA ALA A 372 0.06 -21.15 -5.45
C ALA A 372 0.16 -21.03 -3.92
N ILE A 373 -0.60 -20.12 -3.32
CA ILE A 373 -0.71 -19.99 -1.85
C ILE A 373 -1.26 -21.29 -1.24
N ARG A 374 -2.30 -21.89 -1.83
CA ARG A 374 -2.85 -23.18 -1.35
C ARG A 374 -1.83 -24.32 -1.44
N LEU A 375 -1.04 -24.37 -2.51
CA LEU A 375 0.03 -25.35 -2.65
C LEU A 375 1.05 -25.20 -1.51
N LEU A 376 1.56 -23.98 -1.31
CA LEU A 376 2.50 -23.66 -0.23
C LEU A 376 1.92 -24.03 1.14
N ASP A 377 0.69 -23.58 1.44
CA ASP A 377 0.00 -23.84 2.71
C ASP A 377 -0.23 -25.34 2.96
N SER A 378 -0.50 -26.13 1.91
CA SER A 378 -0.66 -27.59 2.02
C SER A 378 0.65 -28.34 2.33
N CYS A 379 1.78 -27.69 2.10
CA CYS A 379 3.12 -28.22 2.32
C CYS A 379 3.77 -27.72 3.62
N VAL A 380 3.08 -26.88 4.38
CA VAL A 380 3.57 -26.37 5.66
C VAL A 380 3.73 -27.50 6.68
N VAL A 381 4.86 -27.49 7.36
CA VAL A 381 5.25 -28.41 8.44
C VAL A 381 5.07 -27.73 9.79
N SER A 382 5.47 -26.46 9.91
CA SER A 382 5.34 -25.68 11.15
C SER A 382 5.21 -24.18 10.87
N ASN A 383 4.59 -23.46 11.81
CA ASN A 383 4.40 -22.01 11.76
C ASN A 383 5.00 -21.37 13.01
N HIS A 384 5.71 -20.26 12.83
CA HIS A 384 6.44 -19.55 13.87
C HIS A 384 6.15 -18.07 13.75
N PHE A 385 6.05 -17.37 14.88
CA PHE A 385 5.70 -15.95 14.91
C PHE A 385 6.76 -15.18 15.69
N SER A 386 7.01 -13.93 15.28
CA SER A 386 7.87 -13.04 16.06
C SER A 386 7.36 -12.92 17.51
N ALA A 387 8.20 -13.34 18.45
CA ALA A 387 7.86 -13.42 19.87
C ALA A 387 7.88 -12.06 20.58
N ALA A 388 8.46 -11.03 19.94
CA ALA A 388 8.58 -9.69 20.48
C ALA A 388 8.33 -8.64 19.40
N LEU A 389 8.24 -7.38 19.81
CA LEU A 389 8.22 -6.26 18.87
C LEU A 389 9.65 -5.92 18.44
N PRO A 390 9.87 -5.54 17.16
CA PRO A 390 11.17 -5.05 16.71
C PRO A 390 11.50 -3.72 17.39
N ARG A 391 12.78 -3.35 17.42
CA ARG A 391 13.20 -2.06 17.95
C ARG A 391 12.77 -0.96 17.00
N TRP A 392 12.06 0.02 17.55
CA TRP A 392 11.76 1.25 16.85
C TRP A 392 11.87 2.45 17.79
N THR A 393 12.52 3.48 17.28
CA THR A 393 12.60 4.81 17.90
C THR A 393 12.35 5.81 16.79
N SER A 394 11.61 6.87 17.08
CA SER A 394 11.46 7.97 16.13
C SER A 394 12.84 8.51 15.78
N TYR A 395 13.17 8.56 14.49
CA TYR A 395 14.24 9.43 14.04
C TYR A 395 13.75 10.87 14.28
N HIS A 396 14.43 11.58 15.17
CA HIS A 396 14.15 12.97 15.50
C HIS A 396 14.60 13.89 14.37
#